data_AF-A0AAV0X6T1-F1
#
_entry.id   AF-A0AAV0X6T1-F1
#
_cell.length_a   1.000
_cell.length_b   1.000
_cell.length_c   1.000
_cell.angle_alpha   90.00
_cell.angle_beta   90.00
_cell.angle_gamma   90.00
#
_symmetry.space_group_name_H-M   'P 1'
#
loop_
_entity.id
_entity.type
_entity.pdbx_description
1 polymer ?
#
loop_
_entity_poly.entity_id
_entity_poly.type
_entity_poly.pdbx_seq_one_letter_code
_entity_poly.pdbx_strand_id
1 'polypeptide(L)'
;MAVDSKYAHLSGIAYDQPDVYETFELPEDDQQLDYAEEDNEDIERVKLVPTEAYKHFKDKVVSSDNIDFSDKLGRSIKTGYNSNQLWELAAQGEKETPLQKYYRLKLETEELVQEISTLQENKNDLDEQSCTNIGSQVQDVLLKLSTLNIEKSFEQQLGKLGISEIDNLQKYLETVTELLNKRPESSDKTQVTSECVSEALNFQALIRPNRAQLDQVSQISRLEERLRKLEATIGTGALTLKRLGVCESGGLIEAVRLLLGQLSVLNPTQLDAVDTRVSNLLPKLEQTAAKLDSQDPEKDKKINELYEIILKATQESHLLPEVLQRMVALESLHQKVGKLVMTISNLSAQHTENSQNIEKNEEFLKTIESHINQNMVKMNSNMKSLYERVEIVAEKLKQSEA
;
A
#
# COMPACT_ATOMS: atom_id res chain seq x y z
N MET A 1 -52.57 -10.92 -5.81
CA MET A 1 -51.28 -10.38 -6.29
C MET A 1 -51.55 -9.39 -7.41
N ALA A 2 -50.78 -8.31 -7.49
CA ALA A 2 -50.93 -7.33 -8.56
C ALA A 2 -50.55 -8.00 -9.89
N VAL A 3 -51.46 -7.99 -10.86
CA VAL A 3 -51.19 -8.51 -12.20
C VAL A 3 -50.16 -7.60 -12.85
N ASP A 4 -48.97 -8.12 -13.16
CA ASP A 4 -47.99 -7.37 -13.94
C ASP A 4 -48.56 -7.14 -15.35
N SER A 5 -48.67 -5.85 -15.71
CA SER A 5 -49.20 -5.38 -16.99
C SER A 5 -48.48 -6.02 -18.19
N LYS A 6 -47.21 -6.41 -18.02
CA LYS A 6 -46.42 -7.06 -19.08
C LYS A 6 -46.95 -8.44 -19.47
N TYR A 7 -47.57 -9.19 -18.54
CA TYR A 7 -47.98 -10.58 -18.75
C TYR A 7 -49.50 -10.76 -18.87
N ALA A 8 -50.29 -9.72 -18.59
CA ALA A 8 -51.76 -9.76 -18.55
C ALA A 8 -52.45 -10.19 -19.87
N HIS A 9 -51.78 -10.07 -21.01
CA HIS A 9 -52.33 -10.40 -22.34
C HIS A 9 -51.85 -11.75 -22.88
N LEU A 10 -51.01 -12.46 -22.14
CA LEU A 10 -50.50 -13.77 -22.53
C LEU A 10 -51.43 -14.86 -22.00
N SER A 11 -51.91 -15.73 -22.89
CA SER A 11 -52.63 -16.94 -22.52
C SER A 11 -51.66 -17.99 -21.97
N GLY A 12 -52.04 -18.67 -20.88
CA GLY A 12 -51.23 -19.74 -20.27
C GLY A 12 -50.32 -19.33 -19.10
N ILE A 13 -50.44 -18.09 -18.60
CA ILE A 13 -49.78 -17.67 -17.35
C ILE A 13 -50.59 -18.11 -16.14
N ALA A 14 -49.95 -18.74 -15.17
CA ALA A 14 -50.55 -19.13 -13.90
C ALA A 14 -50.56 -17.92 -12.94
N TYR A 15 -51.76 -17.41 -12.63
CA TYR A 15 -51.93 -16.24 -11.76
C TYR A 15 -52.17 -16.60 -10.28
N ASP A 16 -52.67 -17.80 -10.01
CA ASP A 16 -53.08 -18.26 -8.68
C ASP A 16 -52.12 -19.32 -8.10
N GLN A 17 -50.86 -19.34 -8.57
CA GLN A 17 -49.82 -20.21 -8.05
C GLN A 17 -48.78 -19.38 -7.28
N PRO A 18 -48.21 -19.92 -6.19
CA PRO A 18 -47.08 -19.27 -5.54
C PRO A 18 -45.89 -19.18 -6.50
N ASP A 19 -45.17 -18.07 -6.46
CA ASP A 19 -44.01 -17.82 -7.31
C ASP A 19 -42.85 -18.79 -7.02
N VAL A 20 -42.74 -19.28 -5.78
CA VAL A 20 -41.68 -20.17 -5.30
C VAL A 20 -42.27 -21.30 -4.47
N TYR A 21 -41.84 -22.54 -4.72
CA TYR A 21 -42.14 -23.71 -3.91
C TYR A 21 -40.87 -24.14 -3.18
N GLU A 22 -40.76 -23.81 -1.89
CA GLU A 22 -39.62 -24.12 -1.04
C GLU A 22 -40.01 -24.98 0.16
N THR A 23 -39.05 -25.72 0.68
CA THR A 23 -39.19 -26.42 1.97
C THR A 23 -39.05 -25.42 3.10
N PHE A 24 -39.71 -25.65 4.24
CA PHE A 24 -39.53 -24.84 5.44
C PHE A 24 -38.04 -24.75 5.79
N GLU A 25 -37.53 -23.52 5.92
CA GLU A 25 -36.15 -23.29 6.38
C GLU A 25 -35.99 -23.90 7.78
N LEU A 26 -35.02 -24.80 7.92
CA LEU A 26 -34.73 -25.44 9.20
C LEU A 26 -33.78 -24.53 10.00
N PRO A 27 -34.00 -24.34 11.31
CA PRO A 27 -33.10 -23.53 12.17
C PRO A 27 -31.67 -24.08 12.33
N GLU A 28 -31.33 -25.21 11.69
CA GLU A 28 -30.04 -25.88 11.84
C GLU A 28 -28.90 -25.12 11.13
N ASP A 29 -29.20 -24.40 10.05
CA ASP A 29 -28.20 -23.60 9.31
C ASP A 29 -27.71 -22.36 10.10
N ASP A 30 -28.45 -21.92 11.11
CA ASP A 30 -28.10 -20.79 11.99
C ASP A 30 -27.25 -21.19 13.21
N GLN A 31 -27.03 -22.48 13.42
CA GLN A 31 -26.26 -22.98 14.56
C GLN A 31 -24.77 -22.89 14.25
N GLN A 32 -24.13 -21.86 14.79
CA GLN A 32 -22.67 -21.75 14.76
C GLN A 32 -22.08 -22.83 15.67
N LEU A 33 -21.78 -24.00 15.11
CA LEU A 33 -20.98 -25.03 15.75
C LEU A 33 -19.53 -24.52 15.77
N ASP A 34 -19.14 -23.86 16.85
CA ASP A 34 -17.74 -23.59 17.13
C ASP A 34 -17.04 -24.95 17.28
N TYR A 35 -16.39 -25.41 16.21
CA TYR A 35 -15.46 -26.54 16.25
C TYR A 35 -14.23 -26.09 17.05
N ALA A 36 -14.36 -26.07 18.38
CA ALA A 36 -13.21 -25.92 19.25
C ALA A 36 -12.31 -27.14 19.02
N GLU A 37 -11.12 -26.92 18.46
CA GLU A 37 -10.09 -27.95 18.46
C GLU A 37 -9.84 -28.37 19.90
N GLU A 38 -9.99 -29.67 20.19
CA GLU A 38 -9.74 -30.21 21.51
C GLU A 38 -8.31 -29.88 21.97
N ASP A 39 -8.18 -29.45 23.22
CA ASP A 39 -6.89 -29.22 23.85
C ASP A 39 -6.15 -30.56 23.96
N ASN A 40 -5.04 -30.71 23.23
CA ASN A 40 -4.20 -31.91 23.25
C ASN A 40 -3.05 -31.70 24.25
N GLU A 41 -2.97 -32.57 25.26
CA GLU A 41 -1.95 -32.51 26.32
C GLU A 41 -0.51 -32.67 25.78
N ASP A 42 -0.33 -33.29 24.60
CA ASP A 42 0.98 -33.50 23.97
C ASP A 42 1.47 -32.31 23.13
N ILE A 43 0.64 -31.27 22.93
CA ILE A 43 0.96 -30.13 22.06
C ILE A 43 1.05 -28.85 22.88
N GLU A 44 2.27 -28.31 23.01
CA GLU A 44 2.46 -26.99 23.59
C GLU A 44 2.04 -25.90 22.58
N ARG A 45 0.87 -25.30 22.81
CA ARG A 45 0.36 -24.19 21.98
C ARG A 45 0.92 -22.85 22.48
N VAL A 46 2.11 -22.48 22.01
CA VAL A 46 2.70 -21.16 22.31
C VAL A 46 2.09 -20.08 21.42
N LYS A 47 1.43 -19.08 22.03
CA LYS A 47 0.90 -17.92 21.30
C LYS A 47 2.03 -17.00 20.91
N LEU A 48 2.29 -16.90 19.60
CA LEU A 48 3.28 -15.95 19.09
C LEU A 48 2.68 -14.54 19.12
N VAL A 49 3.26 -13.66 19.95
CA VAL A 49 2.91 -12.23 19.99
C VAL A 49 3.91 -11.49 19.09
N PRO A 50 3.52 -11.04 17.88
CA PRO A 50 4.47 -10.48 16.91
C PRO A 50 5.18 -9.22 17.41
N THR A 51 4.53 -8.45 18.28
CA THR A 51 5.09 -7.21 18.86
C THR A 51 6.21 -7.49 19.85
N GLU A 52 6.12 -8.56 20.64
CA GLU A 52 7.18 -9.00 21.55
C GLU A 52 8.32 -9.63 20.76
N ALA A 53 8.01 -10.50 19.80
CA ALA A 53 9.00 -11.08 18.90
C ALA A 53 9.81 -9.98 18.18
N TYR A 54 9.15 -8.95 17.64
CA TYR A 54 9.82 -7.82 17.00
C TYR A 54 10.80 -7.11 17.94
N LYS A 55 10.43 -6.87 19.20
CA LYS A 55 11.34 -6.25 20.18
C LYS A 55 12.58 -7.10 20.44
N HIS A 56 12.45 -8.43 20.45
CA HIS A 56 13.58 -9.34 20.65
C HIS A 56 14.60 -9.34 19.49
N PHE A 57 14.16 -9.00 18.28
CA PHE A 57 15.00 -9.02 17.08
C PHE A 57 15.37 -7.63 16.54
N LYS A 58 14.75 -6.55 17.03
CA LYS A 58 14.93 -5.18 16.54
C LYS A 58 16.40 -4.74 16.45
N ASP A 59 17.20 -5.06 17.47
CA ASP A 59 18.58 -4.60 17.59
C ASP A 59 19.61 -5.64 17.11
N LYS A 60 19.13 -6.82 16.67
CA LYS A 60 19.99 -7.90 16.17
C LYS A 60 20.12 -7.78 14.66
N VAL A 61 21.26 -7.30 14.20
CA VAL A 61 21.59 -7.21 12.77
C VAL A 61 22.48 -8.39 12.38
N VAL A 62 22.22 -8.92 11.19
CA VAL A 62 22.95 -10.04 10.62
C VAL A 62 23.68 -9.54 9.38
N SER A 63 24.98 -9.79 9.28
CA SER A 63 25.81 -9.36 8.15
C SER A 63 25.86 -10.43 7.07
N SER A 64 25.88 -10.01 5.80
CA SER A 64 25.92 -10.90 4.63
C SER A 64 27.26 -10.93 3.89
N ASP A 65 28.29 -10.29 4.42
CA ASP A 65 29.50 -9.96 3.66
C ASP A 65 30.36 -11.17 3.28
N ASN A 66 30.35 -12.24 4.08
CA ASN A 66 31.17 -13.45 3.89
C ASN A 66 30.34 -14.74 3.78
N ILE A 67 29.17 -14.69 3.14
CA ILE A 67 28.31 -15.86 2.96
C ILE A 67 28.69 -16.63 1.69
N ASP A 68 29.13 -17.88 1.85
CA ASP A 68 29.36 -18.81 0.73
C ASP A 68 28.67 -20.16 1.00
N PHE A 69 27.50 -20.37 0.38
CA PHE A 69 26.79 -21.67 0.35
C PHE A 69 27.22 -22.57 -0.80
N SER A 70 28.20 -22.16 -1.61
CA SER A 70 28.75 -23.10 -2.59
C SER A 70 29.51 -24.17 -1.81
N ASP A 71 29.09 -25.43 -1.89
CA ASP A 71 29.72 -26.60 -1.23
C ASP A 71 31.16 -26.91 -1.70
N LYS A 72 31.90 -25.90 -2.18
CA LYS A 72 33.31 -25.99 -2.54
C LYS A 72 34.12 -26.29 -1.30
N LEU A 73 34.71 -27.47 -1.23
CA LEU A 73 35.65 -27.87 -0.17
C LEU A 73 36.85 -26.90 -0.14
N GLY A 74 36.96 -26.14 0.96
CA GLY A 74 38.02 -25.17 1.20
C GLY A 74 38.72 -25.41 2.55
N ARG A 75 39.81 -24.68 2.82
CA ARG A 75 40.59 -24.80 4.06
C ARG A 75 39.95 -24.09 5.27
N SER A 76 39.01 -23.17 5.05
CA SER A 76 38.31 -22.43 6.11
C SER A 76 36.90 -22.97 6.32
N ILE A 77 36.43 -22.95 7.57
CA ILE A 77 35.05 -23.34 7.93
C ILE A 77 34.12 -22.30 7.33
N LYS A 78 33.22 -22.75 6.45
CA LYS A 78 32.18 -21.89 5.89
C LYS A 78 31.06 -21.75 6.91
N THR A 79 31.14 -20.71 7.72
CA THR A 79 30.03 -20.27 8.55
C THR A 79 29.10 -19.42 7.69
N GLY A 80 27.79 -19.57 7.86
CA GLY A 80 26.80 -18.79 7.12
C GLY A 80 26.74 -17.34 7.61
N TYR A 81 25.54 -16.88 7.92
CA TYR A 81 25.32 -15.58 8.52
C TYR A 81 26.13 -15.40 9.82
N ASN A 82 26.98 -14.37 9.87
CA ASN A 82 27.71 -14.01 11.08
C ASN A 82 27.06 -12.79 11.74
N SER A 83 26.95 -12.83 13.07
CA SER A 83 26.59 -11.65 13.85
C SER A 83 27.89 -10.89 14.12
N ASN A 84 28.05 -9.73 13.47
CA ASN A 84 29.24 -8.85 13.61
C ASN A 84 29.50 -8.33 15.04
N GLN A 85 28.80 -8.85 16.07
CA GLN A 85 28.95 -8.48 17.47
C GLN A 85 29.87 -9.41 18.26
N LEU A 86 30.36 -10.52 17.68
CA LEU A 86 31.39 -11.33 18.34
C LEU A 86 32.79 -10.88 17.91
N TRP A 87 33.53 -10.34 18.87
CA TRP A 87 34.93 -9.94 18.76
C TRP A 87 35.84 -11.16 18.61
N GLU A 88 35.89 -11.76 17.42
CA GLU A 88 36.71 -12.93 17.17
C GLU A 88 38.13 -12.53 16.75
N LEU A 89 39.14 -13.07 17.44
CA LEU A 89 40.54 -13.04 17.00
C LEU A 89 40.67 -13.91 15.73
N ALA A 90 41.49 -13.48 14.77
CA ALA A 90 41.65 -14.21 13.50
C ALA A 90 42.29 -15.57 13.78
N ALA A 91 41.79 -16.61 13.12
CA ALA A 91 42.41 -17.93 13.21
C ALA A 91 43.81 -17.94 12.57
N GLN A 92 44.69 -18.82 13.06
CA GLN A 92 46.07 -18.94 12.60
C GLN A 92 46.15 -19.20 11.08
N GLY A 93 46.50 -18.16 10.30
CA GLY A 93 46.65 -18.24 8.83
C GLY A 93 45.78 -17.29 8.00
N GLU A 94 44.87 -16.53 8.62
CA GLU A 94 44.09 -15.49 7.93
C GLU A 94 44.79 -14.11 7.96
N LYS A 95 44.51 -13.25 6.97
CA LYS A 95 45.03 -11.88 6.94
C LYS A 95 44.22 -11.01 7.90
N GLU A 96 44.85 -10.65 9.01
CA GLU A 96 44.26 -9.80 10.06
C GLU A 96 43.86 -8.41 9.52
N THR A 97 42.70 -7.91 9.95
CA THR A 97 42.35 -6.50 9.76
C THR A 97 43.22 -5.61 10.66
N PRO A 98 43.49 -4.33 10.30
CA PRO A 98 44.32 -3.44 11.13
C PRO A 98 43.83 -3.30 12.57
N LEU A 99 42.50 -3.34 12.77
CA LEU A 99 41.85 -3.24 14.07
C LEU A 99 41.97 -4.55 14.88
N GLN A 100 41.80 -5.71 14.25
CA GLN A 100 42.01 -7.01 14.88
C GLN A 100 43.48 -7.23 15.27
N LYS A 101 44.41 -6.80 14.42
CA LYS A 101 45.86 -6.81 14.69
C LYS A 101 46.22 -5.94 15.89
N TYR A 102 45.59 -4.78 16.02
CA TYR A 102 45.76 -3.91 17.18
C TYR A 102 45.32 -4.61 18.48
N TYR A 103 44.17 -5.27 18.50
CA TYR A 103 43.71 -5.99 19.69
C TYR A 103 44.57 -7.21 20.02
N ARG A 104 45.04 -7.97 19.02
CA ARG A 104 46.00 -9.06 19.26
C ARG A 104 47.29 -8.52 19.87
N LEU A 105 47.88 -7.48 19.29
CA LEU A 105 49.10 -6.86 19.81
C LEU A 105 48.90 -6.32 21.23
N LYS A 106 47.73 -5.76 21.55
CA LYS A 106 47.41 -5.33 22.91
C LYS A 106 47.41 -6.50 23.90
N LEU A 107 46.76 -7.62 23.56
CA LEU A 107 46.74 -8.81 24.41
C LEU A 107 48.13 -9.46 24.54
N GLU A 108 48.86 -9.63 23.44
CA GLU A 108 50.22 -10.19 23.45
C GLU A 108 51.20 -9.34 24.26
N THR A 109 51.07 -8.00 24.21
CA THR A 109 51.92 -7.10 25.02
C THR A 109 51.54 -7.15 26.49
N GLU A 110 50.25 -7.27 26.84
CA GLU A 110 49.81 -7.48 28.22
C GLU A 110 50.30 -8.83 28.79
N GLU A 111 50.26 -9.89 28.00
CA GLU A 111 50.81 -11.21 28.37
C GLU A 111 52.33 -11.15 28.58
N LEU A 112 53.06 -10.48 27.68
CA LEU A 112 54.51 -10.30 27.81
C LEU A 112 54.90 -9.51 29.08
N VAL A 113 54.11 -8.48 29.46
CA VAL A 113 54.31 -7.75 30.73
C VAL A 113 54.13 -8.69 31.93
N GLN A 114 53.13 -9.56 31.89
CA GLN A 114 52.91 -10.55 32.95
C GLN A 114 54.07 -11.55 33.03
N GLU A 115 54.54 -12.06 31.90
CA GLU A 115 55.68 -13.00 31.84
C GLU A 115 56.97 -12.36 32.40
N ILE A 116 57.28 -11.11 32.01
CA ILE A 116 58.43 -10.37 32.55
C ILE A 116 58.29 -10.16 34.06
N SER A 117 57.08 -9.87 34.55
CA SER A 117 56.82 -9.72 35.99
C SER A 117 57.05 -11.03 36.74
N THR A 118 56.59 -12.17 36.18
CA THR A 118 56.86 -13.49 36.77
C THR A 118 58.34 -13.89 36.70
N LEU A 119 59.08 -13.43 35.69
CA LEU A 119 60.53 -13.67 35.58
C LEU A 119 61.32 -12.81 36.57
N GLN A 120 60.87 -11.59 36.85
CA GLN A 120 61.42 -10.76 37.94
C GLN A 120 61.24 -11.43 39.31
N GLU A 121 60.12 -12.14 39.52
CA GLU A 121 59.87 -12.87 40.77
C GLU A 121 60.70 -14.18 40.91
N ASN A 122 61.18 -14.78 39.81
CA ASN A 122 61.62 -16.18 39.79
C ASN A 122 63.15 -16.50 39.78
N LYS A 123 64.10 -15.52 39.81
CA LYS A 123 65.49 -15.60 40.40
C LYS A 123 66.56 -14.69 39.76
N ASN A 124 67.13 -13.81 40.59
CA ASN A 124 68.54 -13.50 40.96
C ASN A 124 69.80 -13.80 40.09
N ASP A 125 69.79 -14.37 38.88
CA ASP A 125 71.08 -14.74 38.21
C ASP A 125 71.31 -14.23 36.78
N LEU A 126 70.48 -13.32 36.25
CA LEU A 126 70.81 -12.56 35.03
C LEU A 126 70.25 -11.13 35.14
N ASP A 127 71.16 -10.15 35.10
CA ASP A 127 70.95 -8.71 35.03
C ASP A 127 69.56 -8.21 35.47
N GLU A 128 69.34 -8.11 36.78
CA GLU A 128 68.14 -7.52 37.40
C GLU A 128 67.82 -6.13 36.80
N GLN A 129 68.87 -5.39 36.41
CA GLN A 129 68.76 -4.11 35.70
C GLN A 129 68.29 -4.26 34.24
N SER A 130 68.69 -5.30 33.52
CA SER A 130 68.24 -5.54 32.14
C SER A 130 66.77 -5.96 32.11
N CYS A 131 66.34 -6.87 32.99
CA CYS A 131 64.94 -7.34 33.05
C CYS A 131 63.97 -6.25 33.51
N THR A 132 64.38 -5.36 34.42
CA THR A 132 63.59 -4.18 34.82
C THR A 132 63.57 -3.10 33.74
N ASN A 133 64.68 -2.89 33.02
CA ASN A 133 64.73 -2.00 31.86
C ASN A 133 63.88 -2.52 30.68
N ILE A 134 63.83 -3.83 30.47
CA ILE A 134 63.00 -4.45 29.43
C ILE A 134 61.51 -4.39 29.84
N GLY A 135 61.19 -4.64 31.11
CA GLY A 135 59.83 -4.46 31.62
C GLY A 135 59.31 -3.02 31.48
N SER A 136 60.13 -2.01 31.77
CA SER A 136 59.75 -0.61 31.59
C SER A 136 59.57 -0.24 30.11
N GLN A 137 60.41 -0.75 29.22
CA GLN A 137 60.25 -0.56 27.76
C GLN A 137 58.98 -1.22 27.22
N VAL A 138 58.61 -2.42 27.66
CA VAL A 138 57.36 -3.08 27.24
C VAL A 138 56.14 -2.35 27.80
N GLN A 139 56.20 -1.83 29.03
CA GLN A 139 55.16 -0.97 29.60
C GLN A 139 54.97 0.33 28.81
N ASP A 140 56.06 0.95 28.35
CA ASP A 140 56.01 2.12 27.48
C ASP A 140 55.38 1.80 26.11
N VAL A 141 55.60 0.59 25.57
CA VAL A 141 54.95 0.13 24.33
C VAL A 141 53.44 -0.05 24.55
N LEU A 142 53.01 -0.60 25.68
CA LEU A 142 51.59 -0.71 26.03
C LEU A 142 50.91 0.66 26.18
N LEU A 143 51.59 1.63 26.80
CA LEU A 143 51.13 3.02 26.88
C LEU A 143 51.04 3.68 25.49
N LYS A 144 51.99 3.42 24.61
CA LYS A 144 51.94 3.90 23.21
C LYS A 144 50.80 3.26 22.43
N LEU A 145 50.58 1.95 22.55
CA LEU A 145 49.46 1.28 21.88
C LEU A 145 48.11 1.81 22.36
N SER A 146 47.91 1.92 23.67
CA SER A 146 46.67 2.46 24.24
C SER A 146 46.41 3.93 23.88
N THR A 147 47.45 4.76 23.74
CA THR A 147 47.31 6.17 23.32
C THR A 147 47.08 6.32 21.82
N LEU A 148 47.63 5.44 20.99
CA LEU A 148 47.46 5.41 19.54
C LEU A 148 46.07 4.93 19.09
N ASN A 149 45.12 4.71 20.03
CA ASN A 149 43.82 4.10 19.81
C ASN A 149 43.22 4.43 18.43
N ILE A 150 43.37 3.48 17.50
CA ILE A 150 43.06 3.62 16.08
C ILE A 150 41.56 3.90 15.88
N GLU A 151 40.75 3.49 16.86
CA GLU A 151 39.32 3.76 16.98
C GLU A 151 38.98 5.25 16.89
N LYS A 152 39.68 6.11 17.64
CA LYS A 152 39.42 7.56 17.67
C LYS A 152 39.80 8.25 16.36
N SER A 153 40.78 7.70 15.64
CA SER A 153 41.21 8.22 14.33
C SER A 153 40.22 7.86 13.21
N PHE A 154 39.62 6.66 13.26
CA PHE A 154 38.57 6.25 12.32
C PHE A 154 37.28 7.05 12.50
N GLU A 155 36.87 7.32 13.74
CA GLU A 155 35.71 8.18 14.04
C GLU A 155 35.87 9.60 13.49
N GLN A 156 37.07 10.20 13.65
CA GLN A 156 37.34 11.54 13.15
C GLN A 156 37.40 11.64 11.61
N GLN A 157 37.85 10.59 10.92
CA GLN A 157 37.85 10.57 9.45
C GLN A 157 36.44 10.46 8.87
N LEU A 158 35.55 9.67 9.48
CA LEU A 158 34.13 9.63 9.09
C LEU A 158 33.45 10.99 9.32
N GLY A 159 33.74 11.66 10.44
CA GLY A 159 33.15 12.96 10.76
C GLY A 159 33.54 14.08 9.77
N LYS A 160 34.78 14.10 9.28
CA LYS A 160 35.27 15.18 8.39
C LYS A 160 34.68 15.15 6.98
N LEU A 161 34.30 13.98 6.47
CA LEU A 161 33.75 13.85 5.12
C LEU A 161 32.33 14.47 5.03
N GLY A 162 31.52 14.34 6.09
CA GLY A 162 30.18 14.92 6.14
C GLY A 162 30.14 16.45 6.33
N ILE A 163 31.16 17.04 6.97
CA ILE A 163 31.17 18.47 7.31
C ILE A 163 31.44 19.35 6.08
N SER A 164 32.29 18.91 5.14
CA SER A 164 32.64 19.71 3.96
C SER A 164 31.49 19.89 2.97
N GLU A 165 30.57 18.92 2.88
CA GLU A 165 29.39 19.00 2.01
C GLU A 165 28.34 19.96 2.58
N ILE A 166 28.21 20.00 3.92
CA ILE A 166 27.30 20.89 4.64
C ILE A 166 27.76 22.35 4.53
N ASP A 167 29.06 22.63 4.64
CA ASP A 167 29.62 23.99 4.51
C ASP A 167 29.41 24.60 3.11
N ASN A 168 29.49 23.77 2.06
CA ASN A 168 29.26 24.21 0.68
C ASN A 168 27.79 24.58 0.44
N LEU A 169 26.85 23.80 1.01
CA LEU A 169 25.43 24.12 0.96
C LEU A 169 25.10 25.37 1.77
N GLN A 170 25.75 25.57 2.92
CA GLN A 170 25.54 26.76 3.75
C GLN A 170 25.98 28.05 3.03
N LYS A 171 27.12 28.05 2.34
CA LYS A 171 27.55 29.17 1.48
C LYS A 171 26.58 29.45 0.33
N TYR A 172 26.04 28.40 -0.30
CA TYR A 172 25.05 28.57 -1.36
C TYR A 172 23.75 29.19 -0.84
N LEU A 173 23.28 28.78 0.34
CA LEU A 173 22.11 29.40 0.97
C LEU A 173 22.38 30.85 1.37
N GLU A 174 23.56 31.16 1.90
CA GLU A 174 23.93 32.51 2.32
C GLU A 174 23.97 33.49 1.13
N THR A 175 24.61 33.10 0.03
CA THR A 175 24.61 33.87 -1.23
C THR A 175 23.21 34.10 -1.81
N VAL A 176 22.33 33.09 -1.75
CA VAL A 176 20.94 33.23 -2.21
C VAL A 176 20.15 34.17 -1.29
N THR A 177 20.36 34.10 0.03
CA THR A 177 19.72 35.03 0.99
C THR A 177 20.21 36.46 0.84
N GLU A 178 21.49 36.68 0.53
CA GLU A 178 22.05 38.01 0.31
C GLU A 178 21.48 38.68 -0.96
N LEU A 179 21.25 37.88 -2.01
CA LEU A 179 20.57 38.35 -3.23
C LEU A 179 19.09 38.67 -3.01
N LEU A 180 18.40 37.96 -2.10
CA LEU A 180 17.02 38.26 -1.71
C LEU A 180 16.91 39.51 -0.84
N ASN A 181 17.89 39.77 0.03
CA ASN A 181 17.92 40.96 0.90
C ASN A 181 18.32 42.25 0.17
N LYS A 182 18.99 42.17 -1.00
CA LYS A 182 19.34 43.32 -1.86
C LYS A 182 18.14 43.86 -2.68
N ARG A 183 16.91 43.65 -2.22
CA ARG A 183 15.70 44.28 -2.78
C ARG A 183 15.54 45.66 -2.12
N PRO A 184 15.67 46.79 -2.85
CA PRO A 184 15.51 48.10 -2.23
C PRO A 184 14.04 48.35 -1.90
N GLU A 185 13.77 48.62 -0.63
CA GLU A 185 12.54 49.19 -0.11
C GLU A 185 12.47 50.69 -0.47
N SER A 186 11.34 51.08 -1.07
CA SER A 186 10.76 52.43 -1.16
C SER A 186 11.39 53.52 -2.05
N SER A 187 10.57 53.93 -3.03
CA SER A 187 10.31 55.30 -3.52
C SER A 187 11.50 56.23 -3.82
N ASP A 188 11.75 56.48 -5.12
CA ASP A 188 11.64 57.83 -5.67
C ASP A 188 11.54 57.82 -7.20
N LYS A 189 10.72 58.73 -7.74
CA LYS A 189 10.45 58.89 -9.17
C LYS A 189 11.69 59.42 -9.89
N THR A 190 12.35 58.62 -10.73
CA THR A 190 12.88 59.10 -12.03
C THR A 190 13.10 57.91 -12.97
N GLN A 191 12.69 58.06 -14.22
CA GLN A 191 12.79 57.07 -15.29
C GLN A 191 14.25 56.72 -15.60
N VAL A 192 14.62 55.43 -15.48
CA VAL A 192 15.78 54.84 -16.18
C VAL A 192 15.43 53.40 -16.58
N THR A 193 15.26 53.23 -17.89
CA THR A 193 15.36 52.01 -18.72
C THR A 193 15.13 50.64 -18.08
N SER A 194 13.97 50.07 -18.43
CA SER A 194 13.50 48.71 -18.21
C SER A 194 14.25 47.66 -19.07
N GLU A 195 15.58 47.64 -19.05
CA GLU A 195 16.42 46.67 -19.77
C GLU A 195 17.62 46.27 -18.89
N CYS A 196 17.37 45.50 -17.82
CA CYS A 196 18.44 44.78 -17.09
C CYS A 196 17.93 43.67 -16.14
N VAL A 197 16.65 43.69 -15.74
CA VAL A 197 16.12 42.76 -14.72
C VAL A 197 15.31 41.60 -15.30
N SER A 198 15.04 41.61 -16.61
CA SER A 198 14.12 40.66 -17.25
C SER A 198 14.78 39.37 -17.75
N GLU A 199 16.12 39.26 -17.71
CA GLU A 199 16.84 38.12 -18.31
C GLU A 199 17.39 37.11 -17.28
N ALA A 200 17.28 37.38 -15.97
CA ALA A 200 17.88 36.54 -14.93
C ALA A 200 16.91 35.89 -13.92
N LEU A 201 15.61 36.18 -13.96
CA LEU A 201 14.63 35.62 -13.02
C LEU A 201 13.40 35.06 -13.73
N ASN A 202 13.60 33.94 -14.43
CA ASN A 202 12.50 33.02 -14.72
C ASN A 202 12.03 32.41 -13.40
N PHE A 203 10.99 32.99 -12.79
CA PHE A 203 10.32 32.37 -11.65
C PHE A 203 9.57 31.13 -12.14
N GLN A 204 10.25 29.99 -12.15
CA GLN A 204 9.61 28.69 -12.29
C GLN A 204 8.92 28.36 -10.97
N ALA A 205 7.60 28.59 -10.91
CA ALA A 205 6.78 28.13 -9.81
C ALA A 205 6.81 26.60 -9.75
N LEU A 206 7.73 26.07 -8.95
CA LEU A 206 7.84 24.63 -8.66
C LEU A 206 6.71 24.25 -7.69
N ILE A 207 5.47 24.18 -8.21
CA ILE A 207 4.40 23.51 -7.49
C ILE A 207 4.81 22.04 -7.44
N ARG A 208 5.08 21.52 -6.24
CA ARG A 208 5.29 20.08 -6.03
C ARG A 208 3.93 19.43 -5.80
N PRO A 209 3.23 18.92 -6.84
CA PRO A 209 1.88 18.37 -6.70
C PRO A 209 1.82 17.22 -5.69
N ASN A 210 2.94 16.51 -5.51
CA ASN A 210 3.06 15.42 -4.55
C ASN A 210 2.83 15.87 -3.10
N ARG A 211 3.18 17.10 -2.72
CA ARG A 211 2.97 17.56 -1.33
C ARG A 211 1.49 17.74 -0.99
N ALA A 212 0.71 18.35 -1.90
CA ALA A 212 -0.73 18.52 -1.68
C ALA A 212 -1.47 17.17 -1.65
N GLN A 213 -1.07 16.22 -2.51
CA GLN A 213 -1.60 14.86 -2.47
C GLN A 213 -1.21 14.13 -1.19
N LEU A 214 0.04 14.26 -0.75
CA LEU A 214 0.52 13.69 0.51
C LEU A 214 -0.24 14.26 1.72
N ASP A 215 -0.51 15.57 1.73
CA ASP A 215 -1.31 16.21 2.77
C ASP A 215 -2.75 15.67 2.78
N GLN A 216 -3.40 15.49 1.62
CA GLN A 216 -4.73 14.86 1.53
C GLN A 216 -4.73 13.40 2.00
N VAL A 217 -3.76 12.59 1.57
CA VAL A 217 -3.62 11.19 2.00
C VAL A 217 -3.34 11.10 3.50
N SER A 218 -2.57 12.05 4.07
CA SER A 218 -2.35 12.11 5.51
C SER A 218 -3.63 12.39 6.30
N GLN A 219 -4.51 13.26 5.78
CA GLN A 219 -5.81 13.54 6.40
C GLN A 219 -6.73 12.32 6.34
N ILE A 220 -6.80 11.65 5.19
CA ILE A 220 -7.55 10.39 5.03
C ILE A 220 -7.03 9.33 6.01
N SER A 221 -5.70 9.17 6.11
CA SER A 221 -5.07 8.21 7.03
C SER A 221 -5.42 8.49 8.51
N ARG A 222 -5.49 9.77 8.92
CA ARG A 222 -5.93 10.15 10.28
C ARG A 222 -7.40 9.80 10.52
N LEU A 223 -8.26 10.01 9.52
CA LEU A 223 -9.67 9.65 9.61
C LEU A 223 -9.85 8.13 9.68
N GLU A 224 -9.11 7.37 8.87
CA GLU A 224 -9.11 5.91 8.91
C GLU A 224 -8.60 5.36 10.25
N GLU A 225 -7.55 5.96 10.83
CA GLU A 225 -7.06 5.55 12.15
C GLU A 225 -8.11 5.80 13.24
N ARG A 226 -8.78 6.96 13.19
CA ARG A 226 -9.87 7.28 14.13
C ARG A 226 -11.07 6.35 13.92
N LEU A 227 -11.42 6.05 12.67
CA LEU A 227 -12.49 5.13 12.33
C LEU A 227 -12.16 3.72 12.83
N ARG A 228 -10.94 3.23 12.61
CA ARG A 228 -10.46 1.94 13.15
C ARG A 228 -10.51 1.90 14.68
N LYS A 229 -10.16 3.00 15.36
CA LYS A 229 -10.30 3.10 16.83
C LYS A 229 -11.77 2.99 17.25
N LEU A 230 -12.69 3.66 16.55
CA LEU A 230 -14.13 3.56 16.82
C LEU A 230 -14.67 2.15 16.54
N GLU A 231 -14.28 1.53 15.43
CA GLU A 231 -14.63 0.14 15.09
C GLU A 231 -14.08 -0.84 16.12
N ALA A 232 -12.86 -0.65 16.62
CA ALA A 232 -12.31 -1.49 17.68
C ALA A 232 -13.09 -1.36 18.99
N THR A 233 -13.58 -0.16 19.33
CA THR A 233 -14.40 0.05 20.53
C THR A 233 -15.82 -0.50 20.42
N ILE A 234 -16.44 -0.37 19.25
CA ILE A 234 -17.80 -0.88 18.99
C ILE A 234 -17.76 -2.39 18.70
N GLY A 235 -16.61 -2.88 18.24
CA GLY A 235 -16.39 -4.23 17.76
C GLY A 235 -17.01 -4.44 16.38
N THR A 236 -16.36 -5.22 15.52
CA THR A 236 -16.99 -5.76 14.32
C THR A 236 -17.75 -7.03 14.72
N GLY A 237 -19.08 -6.93 14.83
CA GLY A 237 -19.84 -8.16 14.98
C GLY A 237 -21.31 -7.99 15.29
N ALA A 238 -22.14 -8.29 14.29
CA ALA A 238 -23.43 -8.92 14.55
C ALA A 238 -23.31 -10.09 15.57
N LEU A 239 -22.13 -10.73 15.67
CA LEU A 239 -21.79 -11.80 16.62
C LEU A 239 -21.63 -11.38 18.09
N THR A 240 -21.24 -10.13 18.40
CA THR A 240 -21.26 -9.62 19.79
C THR A 240 -22.67 -9.22 20.20
N LEU A 241 -23.45 -8.68 19.26
CA LEU A 241 -24.86 -8.33 19.46
C LEU A 241 -25.75 -9.58 19.61
N LYS A 242 -25.52 -10.64 18.84
CA LYS A 242 -26.19 -11.95 19.00
C LYS A 242 -25.92 -12.55 20.40
N ARG A 243 -24.69 -12.43 20.93
CA ARG A 243 -24.35 -12.85 22.30
C ARG A 243 -25.02 -12.03 23.41
N LEU A 244 -25.41 -10.78 23.13
CA LEU A 244 -26.18 -9.93 24.03
C LEU A 244 -27.68 -10.27 24.03
N GLY A 245 -28.12 -11.26 23.24
CA GLY A 245 -29.48 -11.80 23.26
C GLY A 245 -30.54 -10.86 22.71
N VAL A 246 -30.17 -9.87 21.88
CA VAL A 246 -31.10 -8.84 21.40
C VAL A 246 -31.19 -8.84 19.88
N CYS A 247 -32.40 -9.14 19.41
CA CYS A 247 -33.07 -8.78 18.15
C CYS A 247 -32.23 -8.77 16.86
N GLU A 248 -32.61 -9.62 15.91
CA GLU A 248 -32.08 -9.71 14.54
C GLU A 248 -32.14 -8.40 13.73
N SER A 249 -32.80 -7.36 14.25
CA SER A 249 -32.99 -6.05 13.60
C SER A 249 -32.68 -4.83 14.48
N GLY A 250 -32.20 -5.01 15.71
CA GLY A 250 -31.95 -3.91 16.65
C GLY A 250 -30.49 -3.46 16.67
N GLY A 251 -30.21 -2.18 16.39
CA GLY A 251 -28.86 -1.62 16.56
C GLY A 251 -28.38 -1.66 18.02
N LEU A 252 -27.07 -1.43 18.25
CA LEU A 252 -26.45 -1.44 19.59
C LEU A 252 -27.21 -0.58 20.63
N ILE A 253 -27.80 0.53 20.19
CA ILE A 253 -28.58 1.44 21.05
C ILE A 253 -29.82 0.75 21.61
N GLU A 254 -30.51 -0.06 20.81
CA GLU A 254 -31.71 -0.77 21.27
C GLU A 254 -31.34 -1.89 22.26
N ALA A 255 -30.20 -2.58 22.04
CA ALA A 255 -29.67 -3.52 23.02
C ALA A 255 -29.32 -2.86 24.35
N VAL A 256 -28.65 -1.70 24.33
CA VAL A 256 -28.37 -0.92 25.55
C VAL A 256 -29.66 -0.44 26.21
N ARG A 257 -30.68 -0.04 25.43
CA ARG A 257 -31.98 0.37 25.97
C ARG A 257 -32.71 -0.78 26.66
N LEU A 258 -32.66 -1.98 26.10
CA LEU A 258 -33.23 -3.18 26.73
C LEU A 258 -32.48 -3.54 28.01
N LEU A 259 -31.15 -3.50 28.02
CA LEU A 259 -30.35 -3.70 29.23
C LEU A 259 -30.64 -2.63 30.29
N LEU A 260 -30.84 -1.38 29.89
CA LEU A 260 -31.26 -0.31 30.79
C LEU A 260 -32.67 -0.55 31.36
N GLY A 261 -33.57 -1.11 30.55
CA GLY A 261 -34.89 -1.56 30.99
C GLY A 261 -34.81 -2.74 31.98
N GLN A 262 -33.92 -3.70 31.73
CA GLN A 262 -33.67 -4.81 32.68
C GLN A 262 -33.02 -4.29 33.98
N LEU A 263 -32.14 -3.29 33.88
CA LEU A 263 -31.53 -2.64 35.04
C LEU A 263 -32.56 -1.86 35.86
N SER A 264 -33.56 -1.25 35.22
CA SER A 264 -34.63 -0.55 35.93
C SER A 264 -35.57 -1.53 36.66
N VAL A 265 -35.79 -2.72 36.10
CA VAL A 265 -36.51 -3.83 36.76
C VAL A 265 -35.73 -4.36 37.98
N LEU A 266 -34.41 -4.28 37.98
CA LEU A 266 -33.56 -4.64 39.12
C LEU A 266 -33.75 -3.72 40.35
N ASN A 267 -34.43 -2.58 40.22
CA ASN A 267 -34.79 -1.73 41.36
C ASN A 267 -36.11 -2.22 41.99
N PRO A 268 -36.08 -2.93 43.13
CA PRO A 268 -37.26 -3.59 43.69
C PRO A 268 -38.36 -2.60 44.08
N THR A 269 -37.98 -1.38 44.48
CA THR A 269 -38.92 -0.32 44.87
C THR A 269 -39.72 0.24 43.70
N GLN A 270 -39.16 0.25 42.49
CA GLN A 270 -39.86 0.68 41.27
C GLN A 270 -40.70 -0.46 40.70
N LEU A 271 -40.27 -1.71 40.88
CA LEU A 271 -41.02 -2.89 40.46
C LEU A 271 -42.35 -3.01 41.21
N ASP A 272 -42.35 -2.89 42.54
CA ASP A 272 -43.59 -2.95 43.35
C ASP A 272 -44.57 -1.80 43.00
N ALA A 273 -44.03 -0.61 42.71
CA ALA A 273 -44.82 0.55 42.30
C ALA A 273 -45.41 0.40 40.89
N VAL A 274 -44.72 -0.30 39.99
CA VAL A 274 -45.21 -0.63 38.65
C VAL A 274 -46.23 -1.75 38.72
N ASP A 275 -45.99 -2.79 39.50
CA ASP A 275 -46.86 -3.97 39.60
C ASP A 275 -48.23 -3.61 40.21
N THR A 276 -48.22 -2.73 41.23
CA THR A 276 -49.45 -2.15 41.79
C THR A 276 -50.19 -1.26 40.79
N ARG A 277 -49.51 -0.53 39.91
CA ARG A 277 -50.16 0.27 38.86
C ARG A 277 -50.72 -0.59 37.75
N VAL A 278 -49.99 -1.61 37.30
CA VAL A 278 -50.44 -2.57 36.28
C VAL A 278 -51.68 -3.33 36.78
N SER A 279 -51.65 -3.83 38.02
CA SER A 279 -52.80 -4.50 38.65
C SER A 279 -54.04 -3.61 38.71
N ASN A 280 -53.88 -2.30 38.86
CA ASN A 280 -54.98 -1.33 38.88
C ASN A 280 -55.47 -0.91 37.49
N LEU A 281 -54.62 -0.98 36.46
CA LEU A 281 -54.94 -0.59 35.09
C LEU A 281 -55.51 -1.74 34.26
N LEU A 282 -55.09 -2.98 34.53
CA LEU A 282 -55.59 -4.19 33.87
C LEU A 282 -57.13 -4.30 33.85
N PRO A 283 -57.86 -4.17 34.98
CA PRO A 283 -59.31 -4.26 34.95
C PRO A 283 -59.98 -3.10 34.19
N LYS A 284 -59.34 -1.92 34.14
CA LYS A 284 -59.86 -0.78 33.37
C LYS A 284 -59.65 -0.99 31.88
N LEU A 285 -58.54 -1.61 31.49
CA LEU A 285 -58.25 -1.97 30.10
C LEU A 285 -59.22 -3.03 29.59
N GLU A 286 -59.48 -4.08 30.38
CA GLU A 286 -60.49 -5.10 30.05
C GLU A 286 -61.89 -4.49 29.87
N GLN A 287 -62.26 -3.53 30.73
CA GLN A 287 -63.54 -2.82 30.60
C GLN A 287 -63.62 -1.93 29.34
N THR A 288 -62.49 -1.40 28.86
CA THR A 288 -62.44 -0.65 27.60
C THR A 288 -62.37 -1.54 26.37
N ALA A 289 -61.70 -2.69 26.46
CA ALA A 289 -61.63 -3.69 25.38
C ALA A 289 -63.02 -4.25 25.06
N ALA A 290 -63.82 -4.57 26.08
CA ALA A 290 -65.21 -5.01 25.91
C ALA A 290 -66.13 -3.97 25.22
N LYS A 291 -65.70 -2.71 25.12
CA LYS A 291 -66.42 -1.65 24.38
C LYS A 291 -65.90 -1.49 22.95
N LEU A 292 -64.71 -1.98 22.65
CA LEU A 292 -64.01 -1.82 21.38
C LEU A 292 -64.28 -2.95 20.37
N ASP A 293 -64.85 -4.09 20.81
CA ASP A 293 -65.31 -5.22 19.98
C ASP A 293 -66.39 -4.86 18.92
N SER A 294 -66.69 -3.57 18.75
CA SER A 294 -67.62 -3.01 17.75
C SER A 294 -66.93 -2.46 16.49
N GLN A 295 -65.61 -2.66 16.32
CA GLN A 295 -64.88 -2.27 15.10
C GLN A 295 -64.91 -3.35 14.00
N ASP A 296 -64.91 -2.92 12.73
CA ASP A 296 -64.93 -3.80 11.56
C ASP A 296 -63.59 -4.54 11.41
N PRO A 297 -63.55 -5.89 11.49
CA PRO A 297 -62.30 -6.67 11.45
C PRO A 297 -61.53 -6.54 10.12
N GLU A 298 -62.19 -6.10 9.05
CA GLU A 298 -61.54 -5.83 7.76
C GLU A 298 -60.70 -4.55 7.76
N LYS A 299 -61.10 -3.53 8.54
CA LYS A 299 -60.32 -2.30 8.67
C LYS A 299 -59.07 -2.56 9.48
N ASP A 300 -59.19 -3.35 10.54
CA ASP A 300 -58.05 -3.76 11.37
C ASP A 300 -57.05 -4.61 10.58
N LYS A 301 -57.52 -5.54 9.74
CA LYS A 301 -56.64 -6.29 8.81
C LYS A 301 -55.88 -5.36 7.86
N LYS A 302 -56.55 -4.40 7.23
CA LYS A 302 -55.89 -3.42 6.33
C LYS A 302 -54.92 -2.51 7.07
N ILE A 303 -55.25 -2.09 8.29
CA ILE A 303 -54.37 -1.27 9.13
C ILE A 303 -53.13 -2.06 9.53
N ASN A 304 -53.28 -3.34 9.88
CA ASN A 304 -52.15 -4.20 10.21
C ASN A 304 -51.27 -4.45 8.99
N GLU A 305 -51.84 -4.72 7.81
CA GLU A 305 -51.08 -4.84 6.55
C GLU A 305 -50.30 -3.55 6.24
N LEU A 306 -50.93 -2.38 6.41
CA LEU A 306 -50.26 -1.09 6.23
C LEU A 306 -49.17 -0.85 7.28
N TYR A 307 -49.40 -1.27 8.52
CA TYR A 307 -48.42 -1.17 9.59
C TYR A 307 -47.17 -2.01 9.30
N GLU A 308 -47.34 -3.24 8.81
CA GLU A 308 -46.24 -4.10 8.37
C GLU A 308 -45.46 -3.49 7.21
N ILE A 309 -46.15 -2.91 6.21
CA ILE A 309 -45.49 -2.21 5.10
C ILE A 309 -44.71 -0.99 5.62
N ILE A 310 -45.26 -0.23 6.57
CA ILE A 310 -44.58 0.93 7.17
C ILE A 310 -43.37 0.47 8.01
N LEU A 311 -43.44 -0.64 8.73
CA LEU A 311 -42.30 -1.19 9.46
C LEU A 311 -41.16 -1.56 8.50
N LYS A 312 -41.47 -2.25 7.39
CA LYS A 312 -40.47 -2.56 6.36
C LYS A 312 -39.92 -1.29 5.69
N ALA A 313 -40.79 -0.35 5.32
CA ALA A 313 -40.39 0.88 4.67
C ALA A 313 -39.57 1.81 5.59
N THR A 314 -39.80 1.81 6.91
CA THR A 314 -38.97 2.59 7.85
C THR A 314 -37.58 2.00 8.01
N GLN A 315 -37.45 0.67 7.96
CA GLN A 315 -36.17 -0.02 7.87
C GLN A 315 -35.43 0.27 6.56
N GLU A 316 -36.10 0.52 5.45
CA GLU A 316 -35.40 0.85 4.19
C GLU A 316 -35.15 2.36 4.02
N SER A 317 -36.00 3.20 4.61
CA SER A 317 -35.97 4.66 4.47
C SER A 317 -34.67 5.28 5.00
N HIS A 318 -34.10 4.75 6.07
CA HIS A 318 -32.85 5.28 6.62
C HIS A 318 -31.63 5.04 5.72
N LEU A 319 -31.71 4.08 4.79
CA LEU A 319 -30.64 3.77 3.84
C LEU A 319 -30.68 4.69 2.61
N LEU A 320 -31.83 5.29 2.29
CA LEU A 320 -31.99 6.11 1.10
C LEU A 320 -31.05 7.35 1.05
N PRO A 321 -30.88 8.13 2.14
CA PRO A 321 -29.92 9.23 2.16
C PRO A 321 -28.47 8.78 1.97
N GLU A 322 -28.10 7.62 2.54
CA GLU A 322 -26.76 7.05 2.42
C GLU A 322 -26.48 6.61 0.98
N VAL A 323 -27.42 5.92 0.35
CA VAL A 323 -27.34 5.53 -1.07
C VAL A 323 -27.22 6.77 -1.96
N LEU A 324 -28.00 7.82 -1.70
CA LEU A 324 -27.92 9.06 -2.46
C LEU A 324 -26.56 9.75 -2.29
N GLN A 325 -26.04 9.82 -1.06
CA GLN A 325 -24.72 10.38 -0.79
C GLN A 325 -23.60 9.59 -1.49
N ARG A 326 -23.71 8.26 -1.51
CA ARG A 326 -22.80 7.38 -2.25
C ARG A 326 -22.90 7.62 -3.75
N MET A 327 -24.10 7.77 -4.31
CA MET A 327 -24.31 8.09 -5.72
C MET A 327 -23.69 9.44 -6.10
N VAL A 328 -23.81 10.47 -5.25
CA VAL A 328 -23.16 11.77 -5.45
C VAL A 328 -21.64 11.64 -5.43
N ALA A 329 -21.08 10.88 -4.48
CA ALA A 329 -19.64 10.63 -4.45
C ALA A 329 -19.13 9.89 -5.70
N LEU A 330 -19.93 8.94 -6.22
CA LEU A 330 -19.62 8.19 -7.44
C LEU A 330 -19.95 8.94 -8.73
N GLU A 331 -20.67 10.06 -8.69
CA GLU A 331 -21.07 10.82 -9.89
C GLU A 331 -19.85 11.20 -10.73
N SER A 332 -18.79 11.70 -10.08
CA SER A 332 -17.56 12.08 -10.78
C SER A 332 -16.89 10.91 -11.51
N LEU A 333 -16.98 9.70 -10.94
CA LEU A 333 -16.49 8.47 -11.56
C LEU A 333 -17.40 8.06 -12.71
N HIS A 334 -18.72 8.05 -12.52
CA HIS A 334 -19.68 7.73 -13.57
C HIS A 334 -19.55 8.69 -14.76
N GLN A 335 -19.34 9.99 -14.53
CA GLN A 335 -19.08 10.96 -15.59
C GLN A 335 -17.77 10.68 -16.33
N LYS A 336 -16.69 10.29 -15.62
CA LYS A 336 -15.42 9.89 -16.25
C LYS A 336 -15.57 8.62 -17.07
N VAL A 337 -16.29 7.62 -16.56
CA VAL A 337 -16.60 6.37 -17.29
C VAL A 337 -17.47 6.66 -18.51
N GLY A 338 -18.48 7.53 -18.40
CA GLY A 338 -19.29 7.96 -19.54
C GLY A 338 -18.44 8.62 -20.63
N LYS A 339 -17.55 9.55 -20.26
CA LYS A 339 -16.59 10.15 -21.19
C LYS A 339 -15.66 9.10 -21.82
N LEU A 340 -15.18 8.14 -21.02
CA LEU A 340 -14.33 7.06 -21.52
C LEU A 340 -15.06 6.23 -22.59
N VAL A 341 -16.30 5.83 -22.35
CA VAL A 341 -17.11 5.09 -23.33
C VAL A 341 -17.27 5.88 -24.63
N MET A 342 -17.55 7.18 -24.54
CA MET A 342 -17.61 8.05 -25.72
C MET A 342 -16.26 8.11 -26.45
N THR A 343 -15.14 8.25 -25.73
CA THR A 343 -13.80 8.25 -26.35
C THR A 343 -13.44 6.91 -26.98
N ILE A 344 -13.85 5.79 -26.39
CA ILE A 344 -13.64 4.44 -26.95
C ILE A 344 -14.49 4.26 -28.21
N SER A 345 -15.74 4.71 -28.20
CA SER A 345 -16.59 4.68 -29.40
C SER A 345 -16.00 5.52 -30.53
N ASN A 346 -15.49 6.72 -30.21
CA ASN A 346 -14.83 7.58 -31.20
C ASN A 346 -13.53 6.95 -31.72
N LEU A 347 -12.72 6.37 -30.84
CA LEU A 347 -11.49 5.67 -31.23
C LEU A 347 -11.79 4.45 -32.12
N SER A 348 -12.84 3.69 -31.80
CA SER A 348 -13.31 2.57 -32.61
C SER A 348 -13.73 3.03 -34.01
N ALA A 349 -14.51 4.13 -34.09
CA ALA A 349 -14.87 4.73 -35.36
C ALA A 349 -13.63 5.17 -36.17
N GLN A 350 -12.68 5.87 -35.54
CA GLN A 350 -11.41 6.25 -36.19
C GLN A 350 -10.58 5.03 -36.62
N HIS A 351 -10.59 3.95 -35.84
CA HIS A 351 -9.91 2.71 -36.21
C HIS A 351 -10.56 2.07 -37.43
N THR A 352 -11.89 2.01 -37.50
CA THR A 352 -12.59 1.49 -38.69
C THR A 352 -12.35 2.35 -39.93
N GLU A 353 -12.32 3.67 -39.79
CA GLU A 353 -12.01 4.60 -40.89
C GLU A 353 -10.57 4.43 -41.38
N ASN A 354 -9.60 4.35 -40.46
CA ASN A 354 -8.21 4.11 -40.81
C ASN A 354 -8.02 2.74 -41.48
N SER A 355 -8.72 1.70 -41.03
CA SER A 355 -8.71 0.38 -41.67
C SER A 355 -9.22 0.46 -43.11
N GLN A 356 -10.33 1.15 -43.35
CA GLN A 356 -10.84 1.39 -44.71
C GLN A 356 -9.87 2.21 -45.57
N ASN A 357 -9.18 3.19 -45.00
CA ASN A 357 -8.18 3.97 -45.72
C ASN A 357 -6.94 3.12 -46.08
N ILE A 358 -6.54 2.19 -45.21
CA ILE A 358 -5.48 1.22 -45.50
C ILE A 358 -5.90 0.28 -46.64
N GLU A 359 -7.13 -0.26 -46.61
CA GLU A 359 -7.67 -1.09 -47.69
C GLU A 359 -7.71 -0.33 -49.03
N LYS A 360 -8.20 0.92 -49.03
CA LYS A 360 -8.18 1.77 -50.23
C LYS A 360 -6.76 2.01 -50.75
N ASN A 361 -5.80 2.28 -49.86
CA ASN A 361 -4.40 2.45 -50.24
C ASN A 361 -3.81 1.16 -50.82
N GLU A 362 -4.18 -0.01 -50.29
CA GLU A 362 -3.80 -1.30 -50.85
C GLU A 362 -4.34 -1.48 -52.28
N GLU A 363 -5.61 -1.14 -52.52
CA GLU A 363 -6.20 -1.15 -53.86
C GLU A 363 -5.48 -0.17 -54.80
N PHE A 364 -5.19 1.06 -54.35
CA PHE A 364 -4.42 2.02 -55.14
C PHE A 364 -3.03 1.49 -55.49
N LEU A 365 -2.32 0.83 -54.58
CA LEU A 365 -1.03 0.22 -54.88
C LEU A 365 -1.15 -0.93 -55.90
N LYS A 366 -2.18 -1.77 -55.80
CA LYS A 366 -2.45 -2.83 -56.80
C LYS A 366 -2.74 -2.25 -58.19
N THR A 367 -3.50 -1.15 -58.26
CA THR A 367 -3.76 -0.48 -59.55
C THR A 367 -2.48 0.14 -60.11
N ILE A 368 -1.64 0.78 -59.29
CA ILE A 368 -0.33 1.30 -59.69
C ILE A 368 0.57 0.16 -60.19
N GLU A 369 0.65 -0.96 -59.49
CA GLU A 369 1.43 -2.12 -59.89
C GLU A 369 0.96 -2.68 -61.24
N SER A 370 -0.35 -2.79 -61.44
CA SER A 370 -0.93 -3.17 -62.73
C SER A 370 -0.56 -2.19 -63.85
N HIS A 371 -0.64 -0.88 -63.59
CA HIS A 371 -0.25 0.15 -64.56
C HIS A 371 1.24 0.11 -64.88
N ILE A 372 2.12 -0.10 -63.89
CA ILE A 372 3.56 -0.25 -64.10
C ILE A 372 3.83 -1.50 -64.96
N ASN A 373 3.19 -2.62 -64.67
CA ASN A 373 3.34 -3.84 -65.46
C ASN A 373 2.86 -3.64 -66.90
N GLN A 374 1.70 -3.02 -67.11
CA GLN A 374 1.20 -2.69 -68.45
C GLN A 374 2.15 -1.75 -69.21
N ASN A 375 2.67 -0.73 -68.53
CA ASN A 375 3.63 0.20 -69.13
C ASN A 375 4.96 -0.48 -69.46
N MET A 376 5.45 -1.39 -68.61
CA MET A 376 6.65 -2.19 -68.89
C MET A 376 6.46 -3.08 -70.11
N VAL A 377 5.29 -3.73 -70.25
CA VAL A 377 4.97 -4.53 -71.44
C VAL A 377 4.95 -3.65 -72.70
N LYS A 378 4.29 -2.48 -72.64
CA LYS A 378 4.27 -1.52 -73.74
C LYS A 378 5.67 -1.00 -74.09
N MET A 379 6.50 -0.71 -73.10
CA MET A 379 7.87 -0.26 -73.32
C MET A 379 8.71 -1.36 -73.97
N ASN A 380 8.56 -2.62 -73.53
CA ASN A 380 9.25 -3.76 -74.13
C ASN A 380 8.78 -4.01 -75.58
N SER A 381 7.48 -3.93 -75.87
CA SER A 381 6.98 -4.06 -77.26
C SER A 381 7.49 -2.92 -78.15
N ASN A 382 7.49 -1.69 -77.65
CA ASN A 382 8.02 -0.54 -78.37
C ASN A 382 9.52 -0.70 -78.63
N MET A 383 10.27 -1.19 -77.64
CA MET A 383 11.70 -1.43 -77.77
C MET A 383 12.01 -2.54 -78.77
N LYS A 384 11.24 -3.65 -78.79
CA LYS A 384 11.33 -4.67 -79.84
C LYS A 384 11.05 -4.11 -81.24
N SER A 385 10.01 -3.29 -81.39
CA SER A 385 9.71 -2.62 -82.65
C SER A 385 10.82 -1.68 -83.10
N LEU A 386 11.47 -0.96 -82.16
CA LEU A 386 12.64 -0.14 -82.47
C LEU A 386 13.85 -0.99 -82.88
N TYR A 387 14.11 -2.11 -82.21
CA TYR A 387 15.18 -3.03 -82.60
C TYR A 387 14.96 -3.57 -84.02
N GLU A 388 13.75 -4.01 -84.34
CA GLU A 388 13.40 -4.49 -85.69
C GLU A 388 13.60 -3.39 -86.75
N ARG A 389 13.20 -2.14 -86.45
CA ARG A 389 13.44 -1.01 -87.35
C ARG A 389 14.93 -0.68 -87.52
N VAL A 390 15.71 -0.77 -86.46
CA VAL A 390 17.18 -0.57 -86.51
C VAL A 390 17.82 -1.67 -87.34
N GLU A 391 17.36 -2.91 -87.21
CA GLU A 391 17.84 -4.05 -87.99
C GLU A 391 17.54 -3.88 -89.48
N ILE A 392 16.31 -3.49 -89.85
CA ILE A 392 15.95 -3.18 -91.24
C ILE A 392 16.81 -2.04 -91.82
N VAL A 393 17.10 -1.00 -91.03
CA VAL A 393 17.98 0.09 -91.47
C VAL A 393 19.42 -0.39 -91.63
N ALA A 394 19.92 -1.22 -90.72
CA ALA A 394 21.25 -1.82 -90.82
C ALA A 394 21.40 -2.73 -92.05
N GLU A 395 20.37 -3.50 -92.39
CA GLU A 395 20.34 -4.31 -93.62
C GLU A 395 20.35 -3.43 -94.87
N LYS A 396 19.55 -2.35 -94.90
CA LYS A 396 19.56 -1.39 -96.01
C LYS A 396 20.90 -0.67 -96.18
N LEU A 397 21.60 -0.36 -95.08
CA LEU A 397 22.94 0.23 -95.14
C LEU A 397 23.95 -0.77 -95.74
N LYS A 398 23.92 -2.04 -95.33
CA LYS A 398 24.78 -3.09 -95.91
C LYS A 398 24.52 -3.29 -97.41
N GLN A 399 23.27 -3.15 -97.86
CA GLN A 399 22.92 -3.23 -99.29
C GLN A 399 23.33 -1.99 -100.10
N SER A 400 23.60 -0.86 -99.43
CA SER A 400 24.05 0.38 -100.08
C SER A 400 25.58 0.50 -100.15
N GLU A 401 26.31 -0.31 -99.38
CA GLU A 401 27.79 -0.33 -99.34
C GLU A 401 28.41 -1.44 -100.19
N ALA A 402 27.60 -2.33 -100.77
CA ALA A 402 27.97 -3.34 -101.78
C ALA A 402 27.50 -2.90 -103.17
#